data_AF-A0A975ZMR0-F1
#
_entry.id   AF-A0A975ZMR0-F1
#
_cell.length_a   1.000
_cell.length_b   1.000
_cell.length_c   1.000
_cell.angle_alpha   90.00
_cell.angle_beta   90.00
_cell.angle_gamma   90.00
#
_symmetry.space_group_name_H-M   'P 1'
#
loop_
_entity.id
_entity.type
_entity.pdbx_description
1 polymer ?
#
loop_
_entity_poly.entity_id
_entity_poly.type
_entity_poly.pdbx_seq_one_letter_code
_entity_poly.pdbx_strand_id
1 'polypeptide(L)'
;MRTLVATALLSLVPGAVLAAGHSDASTFPNTCSNTSFQYGADGGAEIHATCLRADGSPNQTSIAIPAIANNNGRLEMSGDVASFQKSCGNIMLETNIDGVTLTANCRTEAGTFEETSINVPGIGNSDGTLSN
;
A
#
# COMPACT_ATOMS: atom_id res chain seq x y z
N MET A 1 53.79 -19.61 -42.93
CA MET A 1 53.41 -18.94 -41.65
C MET A 1 52.68 -17.64 -41.99
N ARG A 2 51.36 -17.60 -41.79
CA ARG A 2 50.56 -16.36 -41.81
C ARG A 2 49.41 -16.54 -40.83
N THR A 3 49.57 -15.96 -39.65
CA THR A 3 48.60 -15.96 -38.56
C THR A 3 47.57 -14.87 -38.84
N LEU A 4 46.28 -15.23 -38.89
CA LEU A 4 45.16 -14.29 -38.92
C LEU A 4 44.58 -14.23 -37.50
N VAL A 5 44.76 -13.08 -36.83
CA VAL A 5 44.18 -12.80 -35.52
C VAL A 5 42.79 -12.23 -35.76
N ALA A 6 41.74 -12.98 -35.41
CA ALA A 6 40.37 -12.50 -35.43
C ALA A 6 40.05 -11.83 -34.09
N THR A 7 39.89 -10.51 -34.10
CA THR A 7 39.51 -9.72 -32.92
C THR A 7 37.98 -9.72 -32.82
N ALA A 8 37.43 -10.47 -31.87
CA ALA A 8 36.00 -10.46 -31.57
C ALA A 8 35.66 -9.22 -30.73
N LEU A 9 34.86 -8.31 -31.28
CA LEU A 9 34.27 -7.18 -30.58
C LEU A 9 33.07 -7.68 -29.77
N LEU A 10 33.21 -7.78 -28.44
CA LEU A 10 32.08 -7.97 -27.53
C LEU A 10 31.33 -6.64 -27.36
N SER A 11 30.12 -6.55 -27.92
CA SER A 11 29.19 -5.48 -27.63
C SER A 11 28.48 -5.73 -26.30
N LEU A 12 28.77 -4.90 -25.29
CA LEU A 12 27.99 -4.81 -24.07
C LEU A 12 26.68 -4.08 -24.36
N VAL A 13 25.55 -4.78 -24.23
CA VAL A 13 24.22 -4.16 -24.23
C VAL A 13 23.89 -3.83 -22.76
N PRO A 14 23.69 -2.56 -22.37
CA PRO A 14 23.22 -2.25 -21.04
C PRO A 14 21.77 -2.71 -20.89
N GLY A 15 21.57 -3.74 -20.05
CA GLY A 15 20.24 -4.16 -19.63
C GLY A 15 19.60 -3.06 -18.78
N ALA A 16 18.48 -2.52 -19.25
CA ALA A 16 17.64 -1.65 -18.44
C ALA A 16 17.03 -2.47 -17.30
N VAL A 17 17.54 -2.28 -16.09
CA VAL A 17 16.88 -2.74 -14.86
C VAL A 17 15.63 -1.88 -14.65
N LEU A 18 14.48 -2.45 -14.97
CA LEU A 18 13.20 -1.91 -14.51
C LEU A 18 13.17 -2.12 -12.99
N ALA A 19 13.41 -1.05 -12.22
CA ALA A 19 13.11 -1.03 -10.80
C ALA A 19 11.60 -1.17 -10.65
N ALA A 20 11.12 -2.39 -10.40
CA ALA A 20 9.78 -2.58 -9.88
C ALA A 20 9.74 -1.84 -8.54
N GLY A 21 8.92 -0.78 -8.46
CA GLY A 21 8.71 -0.04 -7.21
C GLY A 21 8.08 -0.97 -6.19
N HIS A 22 8.92 -1.60 -5.35
CA HIS A 22 8.46 -2.23 -4.13
C HIS A 22 8.02 -1.08 -3.23
N SER A 23 6.71 -0.87 -3.11
CA SER A 23 6.20 0.05 -2.10
C SER A 23 6.40 -0.65 -0.75
N ASP A 24 7.29 -0.11 0.09
CA ASP A 24 7.61 -0.70 1.39
C ASP A 24 6.35 -0.93 2.22
N ALA A 25 6.36 -1.96 3.05
CA ALA A 25 5.25 -2.22 3.97
C ALA A 25 5.06 -1.04 4.94
N SER A 26 3.81 -0.80 5.36
CA SER A 26 3.53 0.23 6.37
C SER A 26 4.19 -0.13 7.71
N THR A 27 4.93 0.82 8.29
CA THR A 27 5.71 0.61 9.53
C THR A 27 5.09 1.27 10.76
N PHE A 28 4.05 2.09 10.57
CA PHE A 28 3.36 2.75 11.68
C PHE A 28 2.82 1.79 12.76
N PRO A 29 2.42 0.52 12.49
CA PRO A 29 1.97 -0.39 13.55
C PRO A 29 3.00 -0.61 14.67
N ASN A 30 4.29 -0.36 14.40
CA ASN A 30 5.35 -0.48 15.41
C ASN A 30 5.24 0.53 16.55
N THR A 31 4.58 1.67 16.32
CA THR A 31 4.54 2.81 17.26
C THR A 31 3.16 3.45 17.38
N CYS A 32 2.14 2.84 16.77
CA CYS A 32 0.77 3.30 16.83
C CYS A 32 -0.16 2.20 17.35
N SER A 33 -1.30 2.62 17.84
CA SER A 33 -2.34 1.76 18.40
C SER A 33 -3.72 2.29 18.03
N ASN A 34 -4.77 1.53 18.35
CA ASN A 34 -6.16 1.88 18.08
C ASN A 34 -6.41 2.19 16.59
N THR A 35 -5.74 1.44 15.71
CA THR A 35 -5.89 1.57 14.26
C THR A 35 -7.30 1.18 13.84
N SER A 36 -7.94 2.02 13.03
CA SER A 36 -9.28 1.79 12.51
C SER A 36 -9.44 2.38 11.12
N PHE A 37 -10.27 1.72 10.31
CA PHE A 37 -10.79 2.28 9.07
C PHE A 37 -11.93 3.25 9.41
N GLN A 38 -11.92 4.43 8.80
CA GLN A 38 -13.04 5.38 8.88
C GLN A 38 -13.31 6.03 7.53
N TYR A 39 -14.56 6.47 7.35
CA TYR A 39 -14.92 7.31 6.21
C TYR A 39 -14.56 8.77 6.54
N GLY A 40 -13.78 9.40 5.67
CA GLY A 40 -13.50 10.83 5.73
C GLY A 40 -14.76 11.66 5.44
N ALA A 41 -14.71 12.96 5.74
CA ALA A 41 -15.85 13.87 5.58
C ALA A 41 -16.40 13.90 4.14
N ASP A 42 -15.53 13.70 3.15
CA ASP A 42 -15.88 13.67 1.72
C ASP A 42 -16.25 12.26 1.22
N GLY A 43 -16.42 11.28 2.12
CA GLY A 43 -16.61 9.87 1.78
C GLY A 43 -15.34 9.15 1.33
N GLY A 44 -14.17 9.76 1.59
CA GLY A 44 -12.86 9.15 1.40
C GLY A 44 -12.62 7.99 2.37
N ALA A 45 -11.60 7.17 2.08
CA ALA A 45 -11.17 6.09 2.95
C ALA A 45 -9.95 6.55 3.76
N GLU A 46 -10.02 6.49 5.10
CA GLU A 46 -8.96 6.95 5.99
C GLU A 46 -8.55 5.86 6.99
N ILE A 47 -7.26 5.86 7.34
CA ILE A 47 -6.73 5.17 8.51
C ILE A 47 -6.66 6.17 9.64
N HIS A 48 -7.27 5.84 10.77
CA HIS A 48 -7.16 6.58 12.02
C HIS A 48 -6.37 5.75 13.02
N ALA A 49 -5.45 6.38 13.73
CA ALA A 49 -4.67 5.74 14.78
C ALA A 49 -4.25 6.73 15.86
N THR A 50 -3.80 6.19 16.99
CA THR A 50 -3.07 6.93 18.02
C THR A 50 -1.60 6.54 17.94
N CYS A 51 -0.76 7.47 17.50
CA CYS A 51 0.67 7.28 17.27
C CYS A 51 1.52 7.97 18.34
N LEU A 52 2.64 7.37 18.71
CA LEU A 52 3.58 7.96 19.67
C LEU A 52 4.47 9.00 18.98
N ARG A 53 4.65 10.15 19.65
CA ARG A 53 5.70 11.13 19.35
C ARG A 53 7.06 10.65 19.83
N ALA A 54 8.13 11.33 19.43
CA ALA A 54 9.50 11.04 19.87
C ALA A 54 9.69 11.17 21.39
N ASP A 55 8.90 12.02 22.05
CA ASP A 55 8.88 12.17 23.51
C ASP A 55 8.01 11.10 24.23
N GLY A 56 7.40 10.18 23.47
CA GLY A 56 6.52 9.12 23.97
C GLY A 56 5.09 9.57 24.24
N SER A 57 4.73 10.84 24.01
CA SER A 57 3.35 11.30 24.15
C SER A 57 2.47 10.79 23.00
N PRO A 58 1.19 10.45 23.25
CA PRO A 58 0.28 10.00 22.20
C PRO A 58 -0.24 11.19 21.37
N ASN A 59 -0.46 10.94 20.09
CA ASN A 59 -1.14 11.84 19.16
C ASN A 59 -2.19 11.06 18.35
N GLN A 60 -3.43 11.54 18.33
CA GLN A 60 -4.43 11.01 17.42
C GLN A 60 -4.21 11.63 16.04
N THR A 61 -4.15 10.79 15.02
CA THR A 61 -3.84 11.20 13.65
C THR A 61 -4.64 10.35 12.66
N SER A 62 -4.83 10.88 11.46
CA SER A 62 -5.39 10.14 10.34
C SER A 62 -4.63 10.41 9.05
N ILE A 63 -4.76 9.50 8.10
CA ILE A 63 -4.23 9.63 6.74
C ILE A 63 -5.18 8.96 5.76
N ALA A 64 -5.26 9.50 4.54
CA ALA A 64 -5.98 8.83 3.46
C ALA A 64 -5.33 7.47 3.14
N ILE A 65 -6.16 6.46 2.90
CA ILE A 65 -5.69 5.17 2.39
C ILE A 65 -5.12 5.38 0.97
N PRO A 66 -3.98 4.76 0.63
CA PRO A 66 -3.41 4.78 -0.71
C PRO A 66 -4.43 4.40 -1.79
N ALA A 67 -4.11 4.69 -3.05
CA ALA A 67 -5.01 4.46 -4.19
C ALA A 67 -5.32 2.97 -4.42
N ILE A 68 -6.22 2.44 -3.62
CA ILE A 68 -6.75 1.08 -3.68
C ILE A 68 -8.14 1.15 -4.30
N ALA A 69 -8.38 0.30 -5.28
CA ALA A 69 -9.66 0.19 -5.97
C ALA A 69 -10.17 -1.25 -5.91
N ASN A 70 -11.47 -1.41 -6.15
CA ASN A 70 -12.06 -2.70 -6.43
C ASN A 70 -12.07 -2.93 -7.95
N ASN A 71 -11.35 -3.96 -8.41
CA ASN A 71 -11.36 -4.44 -9.78
C ASN A 71 -12.08 -5.79 -9.83
N ASN A 72 -13.37 -5.74 -10.19
CA ASN A 72 -14.24 -6.92 -10.35
C ASN A 72 -14.16 -7.93 -9.18
N GLY A 73 -14.27 -7.44 -7.94
CA GLY A 73 -14.22 -8.24 -6.71
C GLY A 73 -12.83 -8.38 -6.09
N ARG A 74 -11.78 -7.79 -6.67
CA ARG A 74 -10.41 -7.86 -6.14
C ARG A 74 -9.86 -6.49 -5.80
N LEU A 75 -9.22 -6.37 -4.63
CA LEU A 75 -8.51 -5.15 -4.26
C LEU A 75 -7.19 -5.03 -5.02
N GLU A 76 -6.95 -3.86 -5.61
CA GLU A 76 -5.73 -3.57 -6.38
C GLU A 76 -5.29 -2.13 -6.20
N MET A 77 -3.97 -1.88 -6.29
CA MET A 77 -3.44 -0.52 -6.35
C MET A 77 -3.78 0.08 -7.73
N SER A 78 -4.64 1.09 -7.77
CA SER A 78 -5.10 1.73 -9.02
C SER A 78 -5.73 3.10 -8.75
N GLY A 79 -5.52 4.02 -9.70
CA GLY A 79 -6.01 5.40 -9.64
C GLY A 79 -5.14 6.33 -8.79
N ASP A 80 -5.66 7.51 -8.48
CA ASP A 80 -4.96 8.54 -7.69
C ASP A 80 -5.39 8.57 -6.21
N VAL A 81 -6.61 8.08 -5.93
CA VAL A 81 -7.21 8.05 -4.59
C VAL A 81 -7.96 6.74 -4.36
N ALA A 82 -8.11 6.35 -3.10
CA ALA A 82 -8.88 5.16 -2.73
C ALA A 82 -10.35 5.26 -3.18
N SER A 83 -10.82 4.18 -3.81
CA SER A 83 -12.19 4.08 -4.32
C SER A 83 -12.90 2.76 -3.98
N PHE A 84 -12.18 1.77 -3.46
CA PHE A 84 -12.73 0.45 -3.09
C PHE A 84 -13.95 0.58 -2.15
N GLN A 85 -13.93 1.54 -1.23
CA GLN A 85 -14.97 1.77 -0.23
C GLN A 85 -16.35 2.10 -0.83
N LYS A 86 -16.40 2.46 -2.13
CA LYS A 86 -17.65 2.72 -2.86
C LYS A 86 -18.38 1.43 -3.26
N SER A 87 -17.69 0.29 -3.27
CA SER A 87 -18.22 -0.98 -3.79
C SER A 87 -17.82 -2.22 -2.96
N CYS A 88 -17.09 -2.02 -1.87
CA CYS A 88 -16.77 -3.06 -0.90
C CYS A 88 -17.44 -2.79 0.45
N GLY A 89 -17.78 -3.85 1.17
CA GLY A 89 -18.28 -3.82 2.55
C GLY A 89 -17.42 -4.69 3.47
N ASN A 90 -17.75 -4.72 4.76
CA ASN A 90 -17.00 -5.47 5.78
C ASN A 90 -15.49 -5.13 5.77
N ILE A 91 -15.18 -3.85 5.61
CA ILE A 91 -13.80 -3.35 5.52
C ILE A 91 -13.14 -3.44 6.90
N MET A 92 -11.98 -4.08 6.96
CA MET A 92 -11.18 -4.20 8.17
C MET A 92 -9.71 -3.93 7.87
N LEU A 93 -9.01 -3.32 8.84
CA LEU A 93 -7.57 -3.16 8.83
C LEU A 93 -6.98 -4.11 9.87
N GLU A 94 -6.20 -5.06 9.41
CA GLU A 94 -5.41 -5.95 10.25
C GLU A 94 -3.99 -5.40 10.31
N THR A 95 -3.51 -5.10 11.51
CA THR A 95 -2.17 -4.55 11.73
C THR A 95 -1.28 -5.56 12.43
N ASN A 96 -0.06 -5.71 11.94
CA ASN A 96 0.96 -6.61 12.45
C ASN A 96 2.30 -5.86 12.47
N ILE A 97 3.33 -6.46 13.09
CA ILE A 97 4.69 -5.90 13.01
C ILE A 97 5.21 -5.84 11.56
N ASP A 98 4.72 -6.74 10.70
CA ASP A 98 5.14 -6.87 9.31
C ASP A 98 4.38 -5.93 8.35
N GLY A 99 3.35 -5.22 8.81
CA GLY A 99 2.59 -4.31 7.98
C GLY A 99 1.12 -4.16 8.33
N VAL A 100 0.35 -3.74 7.33
CA VAL A 100 -1.10 -3.58 7.43
C VAL A 100 -1.76 -4.27 6.25
N THR A 101 -2.71 -5.14 6.54
CA THR A 101 -3.56 -5.79 5.54
C THR A 101 -4.95 -5.18 5.58
N LEU A 102 -5.44 -4.72 4.44
CA LEU A 102 -6.84 -4.35 4.26
C LEU A 102 -7.59 -5.57 3.76
N THR A 103 -8.63 -5.98 4.48
CA THR A 103 -9.55 -7.05 4.07
C THR A 103 -10.94 -6.47 3.83
N ALA A 104 -11.64 -6.96 2.82
CA ALA A 104 -13.00 -6.52 2.50
C ALA A 104 -13.76 -7.55 1.64
N ASN A 105 -15.08 -7.41 1.59
CA ASN A 105 -15.95 -8.10 0.64
C ASN A 105 -16.32 -7.14 -0.49
N CYS A 106 -15.77 -7.37 -1.68
CA CYS A 106 -15.87 -6.46 -2.81
C CYS A 106 -16.83 -6.96 -3.88
N ARG A 107 -17.67 -6.04 -4.39
CA ARG A 107 -18.68 -6.38 -5.41
C ARG A 107 -18.04 -6.61 -6.78
N THR A 108 -18.41 -7.69 -7.45
CA THR A 108 -18.05 -7.98 -8.85
C THR A 108 -18.95 -7.21 -9.82
N GLU A 109 -18.58 -7.16 -11.10
CA GLU A 109 -19.43 -6.61 -12.17
C GLU A 109 -20.74 -7.39 -12.34
N ALA A 110 -20.71 -8.69 -12.05
CA ALA A 110 -21.90 -9.55 -12.02
C ALA A 110 -22.80 -9.30 -10.79
N GLY A 111 -22.33 -8.50 -9.82
CA GLY A 111 -23.06 -8.12 -8.63
C GLY A 111 -22.93 -9.08 -7.44
N THR A 112 -22.13 -10.13 -7.55
CA THR A 112 -21.73 -10.99 -6.41
C THR A 112 -20.68 -10.28 -5.55
N PHE A 113 -20.37 -10.83 -4.37
CA PHE A 113 -19.32 -10.31 -3.49
C PHE A 113 -18.24 -11.36 -3.28
N GLU A 114 -16.99 -10.95 -3.42
CA GLU A 114 -15.81 -11.79 -3.19
C GLU A 114 -15.02 -11.24 -2.00
N GLU A 115 -14.56 -12.13 -1.12
CA GLU A 115 -13.61 -11.77 -0.07
C GLU A 115 -12.22 -11.55 -0.70
N THR A 116 -11.59 -10.44 -0.35
CA THR A 116 -10.30 -10.05 -0.93
C THR A 116 -9.48 -9.26 0.08
N SER A 117 -8.17 -9.27 -0.11
CA SER A 117 -7.24 -8.55 0.74
C SER A 117 -6.09 -7.95 -0.06
N ILE A 118 -5.50 -6.89 0.49
CA ILE A 118 -4.30 -6.25 -0.05
C ILE A 118 -3.47 -5.66 1.08
N ASN A 119 -2.14 -5.70 0.94
CA ASN A 119 -1.26 -4.96 1.84
C ASN A 119 -1.39 -3.46 1.57
N VAL A 120 -1.50 -2.66 2.63
CA VAL A 120 -1.47 -1.20 2.56
C VAL A 120 -0.02 -0.75 2.69
N PRO A 121 0.60 -0.20 1.62
CA PRO A 121 2.00 0.13 1.65
C PRO A 121 2.27 1.56 2.14
N GLY A 122 3.51 1.78 2.56
CA GLY A 122 4.15 3.09 2.58
C GLY A 122 3.81 4.00 3.75
N ILE A 123 3.00 3.57 4.72
CA ILE A 123 2.60 4.47 5.82
C ILE A 123 3.52 4.28 7.04
N GLY A 124 4.18 5.35 7.45
CA GLY A 124 4.98 5.45 8.66
C GLY A 124 4.35 6.36 9.71
N ASN A 125 5.02 6.45 10.86
CA ASN A 125 4.73 7.42 11.91
C ASN A 125 5.91 8.41 11.99
N SER A 126 5.64 9.69 11.71
CA SER A 126 6.57 10.80 11.81
C SER A 126 6.17 11.69 12.99
N ASP A 127 6.86 11.53 14.12
CA ASP A 127 6.62 12.26 15.37
C ASP A 127 5.12 12.34 15.78
N GLY A 128 4.47 11.18 15.81
CA GLY A 128 3.05 11.04 16.15
C GLY A 128 2.09 11.32 15.00
N THR A 129 2.56 11.63 13.80
CA THR A 129 1.72 11.91 12.62
C THR A 129 1.88 10.81 11.58
N LEU A 130 0.77 10.24 11.09
CA LEU A 130 0.83 9.28 9.99
C LEU A 130 1.25 10.00 8.69
N SER A 131 2.21 9.42 7.97
CA SER A 131 2.72 9.98 6.71
C SER A 131 3.15 8.88 5.76
N ASN A 132 3.11 9.18 4.46
CA ASN A 132 3.60 8.33 3.36
C ASN A 132 4.96 8.77 2.83
#